data_AF-A0A5B1BF52-F1
#
_entry.id   AF-A0A5B1BF52-F1
#
_cell.length_a   1.000
_cell.length_b   1.000
_cell.length_c   1.000
_cell.angle_alpha   90.00
_cell.angle_beta   90.00
_cell.angle_gamma   90.00
#
_symmetry.space_group_name_H-M   'P 1'
#
loop_
_entity.id
_entity.type
_entity.pdbx_description
1 polymer ?
#
loop_
_entity_poly.entity_id
_entity_poly.type
_entity_poly.pdbx_seq_one_letter_code
_entity_poly.pdbx_strand_id
1 'polypeptide(L)'
;MNFAVLPPEINSARMFLGAGLGPMRDAAGAWDGLATELGSAAASFSSVTSGLTGAAWQGPAAAAMTDAAAPYLGWLSTAAAQAEQAATQVRLAAAAFEAAQVATVEPAIISANRAQFVSLVLANLLGQNAPAIAAAEAQYEQMWAQDVAAMLGYYSGAAAAAAALTPFPLQLLGLPGALEAGVTAATANFGLANVGFRNFGSGNIGDYNIGSGNIGSANVGSGNVGNGNIGFGNAGPALTAALNNIGFGNTGSNNIGIGNTGSNNIGFGNTGDGNRGIGLNGSGLSGFGGWNSGTGNVGLFNSGTNNIGIGNSGTG
;
A
#
# COMPACT_ATOMS: atom_id res chain seq x y z
N MET A 1 0.85 -7.77 -42.36
CA MET A 1 1.56 -7.22 -43.53
C MET A 1 1.58 -8.28 -44.62
N ASN A 2 1.54 -7.91 -45.90
CA ASN A 2 1.63 -8.86 -47.01
C ASN A 2 2.90 -8.60 -47.83
N PHE A 3 3.93 -9.42 -47.62
CA PHE A 3 5.22 -9.28 -48.32
C PHE A 3 5.20 -9.91 -49.72
N ALA A 4 4.26 -10.82 -49.98
CA ALA A 4 4.14 -11.52 -51.26
C ALA A 4 3.72 -10.58 -52.40
N VAL A 5 2.98 -9.52 -52.13
CA VAL A 5 2.58 -8.57 -53.18
C VAL A 5 3.71 -7.61 -53.62
N LEU A 6 4.88 -7.67 -52.98
CA LEU A 6 6.02 -6.81 -53.27
C LEU A 6 7.07 -7.57 -54.09
N PRO A 7 7.69 -6.93 -55.10
CA PRO A 7 8.78 -7.54 -55.84
C PRO A 7 10.06 -7.64 -54.99
N PRO A 8 11.01 -8.53 -55.34
CA PRO A 8 12.24 -8.75 -54.58
C PRO A 8 13.07 -7.47 -54.42
N GLU A 9 13.09 -6.55 -55.40
CA GLU A 9 13.79 -5.27 -55.28
C GLU A 9 13.34 -4.45 -54.07
N ILE A 10 12.04 -4.50 -53.75
CA ILE A 10 11.46 -3.74 -52.64
C ILE A 10 11.69 -4.45 -51.30
N ASN A 11 11.48 -5.77 -51.25
CA ASN A 11 11.72 -6.54 -50.03
C ASN A 11 13.20 -6.49 -49.63
N SER A 12 14.10 -6.72 -50.59
CA SER A 12 15.55 -6.57 -50.42
C SER A 12 15.94 -5.16 -49.98
N ALA A 13 15.52 -4.12 -50.71
CA ALA A 13 15.89 -2.75 -50.36
C ALA A 13 15.46 -2.36 -48.93
N ARG A 14 14.29 -2.81 -48.48
CA ARG A 14 13.81 -2.55 -47.11
C ARG A 14 14.67 -3.20 -46.02
N MET A 15 15.29 -4.35 -46.32
CA MET A 15 16.15 -5.06 -45.38
C MET A 15 17.55 -4.42 -45.27
N PHE A 16 18.09 -3.93 -46.40
CA PHE A 16 19.45 -3.39 -46.45
C PHE A 16 19.55 -1.87 -46.22
N LEU A 17 18.44 -1.14 -46.34
CA LEU A 17 18.39 0.29 -46.02
C LEU A 17 18.06 0.52 -44.54
N GLY A 18 18.66 1.55 -43.95
CA GLY A 18 18.35 2.00 -42.59
C GLY A 18 19.58 2.21 -41.72
N ALA A 19 19.34 2.52 -40.44
CA ALA A 19 20.40 2.80 -39.46
C ALA A 19 21.13 1.54 -38.95
N GLY A 20 20.70 0.34 -39.37
CA GLY A 20 21.22 -0.93 -38.90
C GLY A 20 20.89 -1.21 -37.42
N LEU A 21 21.67 -2.11 -36.81
CA LEU A 21 21.40 -2.64 -35.47
C LEU A 21 21.99 -1.83 -34.31
N GLY A 22 22.79 -0.79 -34.61
CA GLY A 22 23.44 0.04 -33.58
C GLY A 22 22.45 0.53 -32.51
N PRO A 23 21.38 1.26 -32.89
CA PRO A 23 20.39 1.76 -31.95
C PRO A 23 19.70 0.66 -31.12
N MET A 24 19.46 -0.53 -31.69
CA MET A 24 18.88 -1.66 -30.95
C MET A 24 19.85 -2.24 -29.92
N ARG A 25 21.14 -2.35 -30.27
CA ARG A 25 22.17 -2.83 -29.32
C ARG A 25 22.39 -1.83 -28.18
N ASP A 26 22.38 -0.53 -28.48
CA ASP A 26 22.46 0.52 -27.46
C ASP A 26 21.24 0.47 -26.53
N ALA A 27 20.03 0.27 -27.08
CA ALA A 27 18.82 0.11 -26.29
C ALA A 27 18.87 -1.13 -25.38
N ALA A 28 19.38 -2.26 -25.87
CA ALA A 28 19.57 -3.45 -25.04
C ALA A 28 20.53 -3.18 -23.86
N GLY A 29 21.65 -2.51 -24.12
CA GLY A 29 22.60 -2.12 -23.07
C GLY A 29 22.01 -1.14 -22.06
N ALA A 30 21.19 -0.20 -22.50
CA ALA A 30 20.48 0.72 -21.61
C ALA A 30 19.49 -0.02 -20.68
N TRP A 31 18.78 -1.02 -21.20
CA TRP A 31 17.89 -1.86 -20.40
C TRP A 31 18.66 -2.73 -19.38
N ASP A 32 19.82 -3.28 -19.74
CA ASP A 32 20.69 -3.98 -18.77
C ASP A 32 21.19 -3.05 -17.66
N GLY A 33 21.58 -1.83 -18.03
CA GLY A 33 21.99 -0.80 -17.09
C GLY A 33 20.89 -0.47 -16.09
N LEU A 34 19.67 -0.26 -16.57
CA LEU A 34 18.50 -0.04 -15.73
C LEU A 34 18.21 -1.23 -14.81
N ALA A 35 18.26 -2.46 -15.32
CA ALA A 35 18.06 -3.66 -14.51
C ALA A 35 19.08 -3.74 -13.36
N THR A 36 20.34 -3.41 -13.64
CA THR A 36 21.43 -3.37 -12.65
C THR A 36 21.20 -2.30 -11.58
N GLU A 37 20.82 -1.10 -11.99
CA GLU A 37 20.53 0.01 -11.06
C GLU A 37 19.33 -0.31 -10.15
N LEU A 38 18.24 -0.84 -10.71
CA LEU A 38 17.05 -1.24 -9.95
C LEU A 38 17.35 -2.39 -8.99
N GLY A 39 18.12 -3.39 -9.43
CA GLY A 39 18.57 -4.49 -8.57
C GLY A 39 19.46 -4.01 -7.42
N SER A 40 20.37 -3.07 -7.70
CA SER A 40 21.22 -2.45 -6.68
C SER A 40 20.40 -1.61 -5.68
N ALA A 41 19.39 -0.89 -6.16
CA ALA A 41 18.47 -0.14 -5.31
C ALA A 41 17.66 -1.07 -4.40
N ALA A 42 17.15 -2.19 -4.93
CA ALA A 42 16.46 -3.21 -4.15
C ALA A 42 17.35 -3.78 -3.04
N ALA A 43 18.60 -4.16 -3.39
CA ALA A 43 19.56 -4.70 -2.43
C ALA A 43 19.91 -3.68 -1.32
N SER A 44 20.14 -2.41 -1.69
CA SER A 44 20.40 -1.33 -0.75
C SER A 44 19.21 -1.10 0.19
N PHE A 45 17.99 -1.02 -0.35
CA PHE A 45 16.77 -0.82 0.43
C PHE A 45 16.53 -1.96 1.44
N SER A 46 16.74 -3.20 0.99
CA SER A 46 16.65 -4.39 1.85
C SER A 46 17.71 -4.38 2.95
N SER A 47 18.95 -4.01 2.62
CA SER A 47 20.05 -3.88 3.60
C SER A 47 19.75 -2.83 4.67
N VAL A 48 19.21 -1.67 4.29
CA VAL A 48 18.85 -0.61 5.26
C VAL A 48 17.70 -1.06 6.16
N THR A 49 16.66 -1.66 5.57
CA THR A 49 15.47 -2.11 6.32
C THR A 49 15.83 -3.21 7.32
N SER A 50 16.61 -4.21 6.89
CA SER A 50 17.09 -5.30 7.76
C SER A 50 18.08 -4.83 8.82
N GLY A 51 18.97 -3.89 8.49
CA GLY A 51 19.90 -3.30 9.46
C GLY A 51 19.17 -2.54 10.57
N LEU A 52 18.10 -1.82 10.23
CA LEU A 52 17.31 -1.06 11.20
C LEU A 52 16.57 -1.98 12.19
N THR A 53 15.97 -3.07 11.70
CA THR A 53 15.20 -4.01 12.54
C THR A 53 16.06 -5.06 13.24
N GLY A 54 17.26 -5.35 12.74
CA GLY A 54 18.23 -6.21 13.39
C GLY A 54 19.02 -5.55 14.54
N ALA A 55 18.91 -4.23 14.69
CA ALA A 55 19.61 -3.45 15.71
C ALA A 55 18.75 -3.24 16.98
N ALA A 56 18.86 -2.08 17.63
CA ALA A 56 18.15 -1.77 18.87
C ALA A 56 16.63 -1.56 18.68
N TRP A 57 16.16 -1.35 17.45
CA TRP A 57 14.76 -1.08 17.15
C TRP A 57 14.00 -2.38 16.84
N GLN A 58 13.56 -3.05 17.90
CA GLN A 58 12.83 -4.31 17.84
C GLN A 58 11.44 -4.20 18.46
N GLY A 59 10.53 -5.08 18.03
CA GLY A 59 9.16 -5.16 18.56
C GLY A 59 8.08 -4.85 17.51
N PRO A 60 6.81 -4.74 17.94
CA PRO A 60 5.67 -4.65 17.03
C PRO A 60 5.72 -3.49 16.03
N ALA A 61 6.29 -2.35 16.43
CA ALA A 61 6.44 -1.18 15.55
C ALA A 61 7.47 -1.42 14.43
N ALA A 62 8.58 -2.08 14.75
CA ALA A 62 9.61 -2.42 13.77
C ALA A 62 9.13 -3.48 12.76
N ALA A 63 8.34 -4.45 13.24
CA ALA A 63 7.67 -5.43 12.39
C ALA A 63 6.70 -4.75 11.42
N ALA A 64 5.82 -3.86 11.93
CA ALA A 64 4.86 -3.13 11.10
C ALA A 64 5.53 -2.25 10.02
N MET A 65 6.68 -1.63 10.32
CA MET A 65 7.42 -0.86 9.32
C MET A 65 8.09 -1.75 8.26
N THR A 66 8.56 -2.94 8.63
CA THR A 66 9.12 -3.92 7.68
C THR A 66 8.04 -4.41 6.72
N ASP A 67 6.85 -4.70 7.24
CA ASP A 67 5.70 -5.11 6.44
C ASP A 67 5.26 -3.99 5.48
N ALA A 68 5.29 -2.74 5.94
CA ALA A 68 4.99 -1.58 5.10
C ALA A 68 6.05 -1.33 4.00
N ALA A 69 7.31 -1.72 4.22
CA ALA A 69 8.40 -1.57 3.26
C ALA A 69 8.44 -2.67 2.20
N ALA A 70 7.91 -3.86 2.51
CA ALA A 70 7.96 -5.04 1.63
C ALA A 70 7.37 -4.83 0.23
N PRO A 71 6.22 -4.13 0.03
CA PRO A 71 5.66 -3.90 -1.30
C PRO A 71 6.59 -3.09 -2.21
N TYR A 72 7.29 -2.10 -1.67
CA TYR A 72 8.23 -1.29 -2.45
C TYR A 72 9.47 -2.07 -2.88
N LEU A 73 10.01 -2.90 -1.97
CA LEU A 73 11.11 -3.82 -2.31
C LEU A 73 10.70 -4.84 -3.39
N GLY A 74 9.49 -5.39 -3.28
CA GLY A 74 8.92 -6.29 -4.28
C GLY A 74 8.74 -5.62 -5.64
N TRP A 75 8.31 -4.36 -5.65
CA TRP A 75 8.21 -3.56 -6.87
C TRP A 75 9.59 -3.32 -7.52
N LEU A 76 10.60 -2.90 -6.75
CA LEU A 76 11.97 -2.70 -7.27
C LEU A 76 12.54 -3.98 -7.90
N SER A 77 12.37 -5.12 -7.22
CA SER A 77 12.86 -6.41 -7.68
C SER A 77 12.14 -6.87 -8.96
N THR A 78 10.83 -6.66 -9.03
CA THR A 78 10.02 -6.98 -10.22
C THR A 78 10.41 -6.08 -11.40
N ALA A 79 10.56 -4.78 -11.17
CA ALA A 79 10.96 -3.83 -12.19
C ALA A 79 12.37 -4.15 -12.74
N ALA A 80 13.30 -4.58 -11.89
CA ALA A 80 14.63 -5.03 -12.31
C ALA A 80 14.54 -6.24 -13.25
N ALA A 81 13.77 -7.27 -12.89
CA ALA A 81 13.58 -8.46 -13.72
C ALA A 81 12.91 -8.14 -15.06
N GLN A 82 11.94 -7.21 -15.07
CA GLN A 82 11.28 -6.76 -16.30
C GLN A 82 12.22 -5.97 -17.22
N ALA A 83 13.11 -5.15 -16.66
CA ALA A 83 14.14 -4.46 -17.44
C ALA A 83 15.13 -5.46 -18.08
N GLU A 84 15.54 -6.50 -17.35
CA GLU A 84 16.39 -7.58 -17.88
C GLU A 84 15.68 -8.36 -19.00
N GLN A 85 14.39 -8.65 -18.83
CA GLN A 85 13.56 -9.25 -19.86
C GLN A 85 13.50 -8.36 -21.11
N ALA A 86 13.32 -7.04 -20.95
CA ALA A 86 13.30 -6.10 -22.06
C ALA A 86 14.62 -6.10 -22.84
N ALA A 87 15.77 -6.07 -22.16
CA ALA A 87 17.07 -6.19 -22.80
C ALA A 87 17.17 -7.49 -23.63
N THR A 88 16.71 -8.60 -23.07
CA THR A 88 16.70 -9.91 -23.74
C THR A 88 15.82 -9.89 -24.99
N GLN A 89 14.61 -9.34 -24.92
CA GLN A 89 13.71 -9.27 -26.08
C GLN A 89 14.26 -8.38 -27.19
N VAL A 90 14.93 -7.27 -26.85
CA VAL A 90 15.60 -6.42 -27.85
C VAL A 90 16.71 -7.20 -28.57
N ARG A 91 17.51 -7.99 -27.86
CA ARG A 91 18.54 -8.84 -28.49
C ARG A 91 17.93 -9.91 -29.41
N LEU A 92 16.81 -10.52 -29.01
CA LEU A 92 16.10 -11.50 -29.85
C LEU A 92 15.52 -10.85 -31.11
N ALA A 93 14.97 -9.65 -31.00
CA ALA A 93 14.52 -8.89 -32.16
C ALA A 93 15.68 -8.52 -33.10
N ALA A 94 16.83 -8.14 -32.55
CA ALA A 94 18.04 -7.88 -33.34
C ALA A 94 18.54 -9.16 -34.05
N ALA A 95 18.55 -10.31 -33.38
CA ALA A 95 18.93 -11.58 -33.99
C ALA A 95 17.96 -11.99 -35.11
N ALA A 96 16.66 -11.72 -34.97
CA ALA A 96 15.68 -11.95 -36.03
C ALA A 96 15.95 -11.08 -37.28
N PHE A 97 16.39 -9.83 -37.08
CA PHE A 97 16.81 -8.97 -38.18
C PHE A 97 18.09 -9.47 -38.86
N GLU A 98 19.11 -9.90 -38.10
CA GLU A 98 20.35 -10.46 -38.68
C GLU A 98 20.06 -11.72 -39.51
N ALA A 99 19.25 -12.63 -38.97
CA ALA A 99 18.85 -13.84 -39.68
C ALA A 99 18.09 -13.52 -40.98
N ALA A 100 17.22 -12.51 -40.94
CA ALA A 100 16.50 -12.07 -42.12
C ALA A 100 17.43 -11.42 -43.15
N GLN A 101 18.35 -10.55 -42.72
CA GLN A 101 19.32 -9.91 -43.59
C GLN A 101 20.22 -10.93 -44.31
N VAL A 102 20.63 -11.99 -43.63
CA VAL A 102 21.40 -13.10 -44.23
C VAL A 102 20.55 -13.92 -45.22
N ALA A 103 19.26 -14.09 -44.95
CA ALA A 103 18.36 -14.87 -45.80
C ALA A 103 17.82 -14.08 -47.01
N THR A 104 17.78 -12.74 -46.94
CA THR A 104 17.33 -11.85 -48.02
C THR A 104 18.36 -11.78 -49.14
N VAL A 105 17.88 -11.71 -50.38
CA VAL A 105 18.73 -11.60 -51.56
C VAL A 105 19.41 -10.24 -51.59
N GLU A 106 20.69 -10.19 -51.95
CA GLU A 106 21.39 -8.92 -52.07
C GLU A 106 20.87 -8.12 -53.30
N PRO A 107 20.57 -6.82 -53.18
CA PRO A 107 20.02 -6.02 -54.29
C PRO A 107 20.84 -6.08 -55.59
N ALA A 108 22.17 -6.23 -55.47
CA ALA A 108 23.06 -6.37 -56.62
C ALA A 108 22.75 -7.62 -57.46
N ILE A 109 22.40 -8.74 -56.83
CA ILE A 109 22.07 -10.01 -57.50
C ILE A 109 20.80 -9.84 -58.34
N ILE A 110 19.79 -9.18 -57.77
CA ILE A 110 18.53 -8.90 -58.47
C ILE A 110 18.79 -8.01 -59.68
N SER A 111 19.56 -6.93 -59.50
CA SER A 111 19.89 -6.01 -60.59
C SER A 111 20.67 -6.69 -61.73
N ALA A 112 21.56 -7.63 -61.40
CA ALA A 112 22.32 -8.41 -62.39
C ALA A 112 21.40 -9.34 -63.20
N ASN A 113 20.47 -10.04 -62.54
CA ASN A 113 19.47 -10.86 -63.21
C ASN A 113 18.60 -10.01 -64.17
N ARG A 114 18.15 -8.83 -63.73
CA ARG A 114 17.35 -7.93 -64.58
C ARG A 114 18.14 -7.43 -65.78
N ALA A 115 19.41 -7.05 -65.60
CA ALA A 115 20.28 -6.63 -66.70
C ALA A 115 20.51 -7.76 -67.71
N GLN A 116 20.76 -8.98 -67.23
CA GLN A 116 20.90 -10.16 -68.08
C GLN A 116 19.62 -10.46 -68.86
N PHE A 117 18.46 -10.39 -68.21
CA PHE A 117 17.15 -10.58 -68.85
C PHE A 117 16.97 -9.60 -70.03
N VAL A 118 17.21 -8.30 -69.81
CA VAL A 118 17.09 -7.30 -70.89
C VAL A 118 18.07 -7.60 -72.04
N SER A 119 19.32 -7.97 -71.74
CA SER A 119 20.30 -8.34 -72.77
C SER A 119 19.85 -9.55 -73.60
N LEU A 120 19.29 -10.58 -72.95
CA LEU A 120 18.81 -11.78 -73.63
C LEU A 120 17.62 -11.48 -74.55
N VAL A 121 16.69 -10.65 -74.08
CA VAL A 121 15.52 -10.18 -74.85
C VAL A 121 15.95 -9.39 -76.08
N LEU A 122 16.86 -8.43 -75.93
CA LEU A 122 17.37 -7.63 -77.04
C LEU A 122 18.09 -8.46 -78.10
N ALA A 123 18.77 -9.54 -77.69
CA ALA A 123 19.45 -10.47 -78.60
C ALA A 123 18.53 -11.55 -79.19
N ASN A 124 17.23 -11.60 -78.84
CA ASN A 124 16.33 -12.70 -79.20
C ASN A 124 15.67 -12.56 -80.59
N LEU A 125 16.37 -12.03 -81.59
CA LEU A 125 15.81 -11.73 -82.92
C LEU A 125 15.22 -12.96 -83.62
N LEU A 126 15.82 -14.14 -83.39
CA LEU A 126 15.42 -15.42 -83.99
C LEU A 126 14.73 -16.37 -82.99
N GLY A 127 14.39 -15.92 -81.79
CA GLY A 127 13.77 -16.77 -80.76
C GLY A 127 14.71 -17.76 -80.06
N GLN A 128 16.00 -17.80 -80.42
CA GLN A 128 16.96 -18.78 -79.88
C GLN A 128 17.26 -18.62 -78.39
N ASN A 129 17.06 -17.41 -77.83
CA ASN A 129 17.30 -17.13 -76.41
C ASN A 129 16.09 -17.43 -75.53
N ALA A 130 14.96 -17.90 -76.08
CA ALA A 130 13.74 -18.15 -75.30
C ALA A 130 13.97 -19.03 -74.04
N PRO A 131 14.74 -20.14 -74.09
CA PRO A 131 15.03 -20.93 -72.89
C PRO A 131 15.84 -20.15 -71.83
N ALA A 132 16.78 -19.31 -72.25
CA ALA A 132 17.60 -18.51 -71.34
C ALA A 132 16.80 -17.36 -70.70
N ILE A 133 15.85 -16.77 -71.42
CA ILE A 133 14.91 -15.77 -70.91
C ILE A 133 14.03 -16.41 -69.82
N ALA A 134 13.43 -17.58 -70.10
CA ALA A 134 12.62 -18.31 -69.14
C ALA A 134 13.42 -18.71 -67.88
N ALA A 135 14.69 -19.08 -68.03
CA ALA A 135 15.58 -19.36 -66.90
C ALA A 135 15.86 -18.11 -66.05
N ALA A 136 16.08 -16.94 -66.67
CA ALA A 136 16.27 -15.68 -65.96
C ALA A 136 15.00 -15.26 -65.19
N GLU A 137 13.81 -15.44 -65.78
CA GLU A 137 12.53 -15.21 -65.10
C GLU A 137 12.32 -16.17 -63.93
N ALA A 138 12.63 -17.47 -64.09
CA ALA A 138 12.52 -18.45 -63.02
C ALA A 138 13.45 -18.13 -61.83
N GLN A 139 14.68 -17.66 -62.10
CA GLN A 139 15.59 -17.18 -61.06
C GLN A 139 15.05 -15.95 -60.33
N TYR A 140 14.40 -15.04 -61.07
CA TYR A 140 13.77 -13.86 -60.48
C TYR A 140 12.63 -14.24 -59.53
N GLU A 141 11.76 -15.18 -59.92
CA GLU A 141 10.69 -15.70 -59.07
C GLU A 141 11.23 -16.45 -57.84
N GLN A 142 12.38 -17.14 -57.95
CA GLN A 142 13.06 -17.74 -56.81
C GLN A 142 13.57 -16.68 -55.81
N MET A 143 14.19 -15.60 -56.31
CA MET A 143 14.62 -14.48 -55.46
C MET A 143 13.42 -13.83 -54.76
N TRP A 144 12.31 -13.65 -55.47
CA TRP A 144 11.05 -13.18 -54.87
C TRP A 144 10.57 -14.09 -53.73
N ALA A 145 10.49 -15.40 -53.97
CA ALA A 145 10.05 -16.35 -52.97
C ALA A 145 10.99 -16.39 -51.74
N GLN A 146 12.30 -16.32 -51.95
CA GLN A 146 13.30 -16.26 -50.88
C GLN A 146 13.13 -15.01 -50.00
N ASP A 147 12.97 -13.83 -50.62
CA ASP A 147 12.75 -12.58 -49.91
C ASP A 147 11.44 -12.60 -49.11
N VAL A 148 10.36 -13.14 -49.68
CA VAL A 148 9.08 -13.29 -48.98
C VAL A 148 9.25 -14.18 -47.75
N ALA A 149 9.96 -15.31 -47.88
CA ALA A 149 10.23 -16.21 -46.76
C ALA A 149 11.07 -15.53 -45.67
N ALA A 150 12.12 -14.81 -46.05
CA ALA A 150 12.97 -14.05 -45.12
C ALA A 150 12.16 -12.99 -44.34
N MET A 151 11.30 -12.23 -45.03
CA MET A 151 10.47 -11.20 -44.41
C MET A 151 9.39 -11.77 -43.48
N LEU A 152 8.82 -12.94 -43.82
CA LEU A 152 7.87 -13.63 -42.95
C LEU A 152 8.56 -14.19 -41.69
N GLY A 153 9.76 -14.74 -41.83
CA GLY A 153 10.59 -15.19 -40.70
C GLY A 153 10.99 -14.03 -39.78
N TYR A 154 11.37 -12.88 -40.36
CA TYR A 154 11.62 -11.67 -39.59
C TYR A 154 10.41 -11.23 -38.78
N TYR A 155 9.25 -11.14 -39.44
CA TYR A 155 8.01 -10.71 -38.81
C TYR A 155 7.61 -11.62 -37.65
N SER A 156 7.67 -12.95 -37.84
CA SER A 156 7.32 -13.91 -36.79
C SER A 156 8.28 -13.85 -35.60
N GLY A 157 9.59 -13.74 -35.85
CA GLY A 157 10.59 -13.58 -34.80
C GLY A 157 10.43 -12.28 -34.02
N ALA A 158 10.26 -11.15 -34.72
CA ALA A 158 10.04 -9.85 -34.09
C ALA A 158 8.72 -9.80 -33.30
N ALA A 159 7.64 -10.37 -33.85
CA ALA A 159 6.34 -10.44 -33.16
C ALA A 159 6.41 -11.30 -31.90
N ALA A 160 7.13 -12.44 -31.94
CA ALA A 160 7.32 -13.29 -30.78
C ALA A 160 8.13 -12.57 -29.68
N ALA A 161 9.20 -11.87 -30.04
CA ALA A 161 10.00 -11.09 -29.09
C ALA A 161 9.16 -9.97 -28.44
N ALA A 162 8.34 -9.27 -29.23
CA ALA A 162 7.45 -8.24 -28.71
C ALA A 162 6.35 -8.81 -27.79
N ALA A 163 5.75 -9.95 -28.16
CA ALA A 163 4.69 -10.59 -27.37
C ALA A 163 5.19 -11.14 -26.03
N ALA A 164 6.48 -11.44 -25.92
CA ALA A 164 7.10 -11.92 -24.69
C ALA A 164 7.34 -10.81 -23.65
N LEU A 165 7.17 -9.53 -23.99
CA LEU A 165 7.32 -8.43 -23.04
C LEU A 165 6.15 -8.37 -22.05
N THR A 166 6.44 -8.43 -20.75
CA THR A 166 5.41 -8.19 -19.73
C THR A 166 5.26 -6.69 -19.43
N PRO A 167 4.02 -6.17 -19.34
CA PRO A 167 3.80 -4.78 -18.93
C PRO A 167 4.35 -4.48 -17.54
N PHE A 168 4.94 -3.30 -17.36
CA PHE A 168 5.34 -2.81 -16.05
C PHE A 168 4.09 -2.59 -15.17
N PRO A 169 4.09 -3.09 -13.92
CA PRO A 169 2.93 -2.96 -13.08
C PRO A 169 2.85 -1.56 -12.45
N LEU A 170 1.65 -0.97 -12.48
CA LEU A 170 1.35 0.38 -11.95
C LEU A 170 1.23 0.43 -10.41
N GLN A 171 1.86 -0.49 -9.66
CA GLN A 171 1.60 -0.69 -8.24
C GLN A 171 1.99 0.50 -7.33
N LEU A 172 2.80 1.45 -7.81
CA LEU A 172 3.19 2.61 -7.01
C LEU A 172 2.03 3.61 -6.74
N LEU A 173 0.92 3.52 -7.49
CA LEU A 173 -0.27 4.35 -7.29
C LEU A 173 -1.11 3.97 -6.05
N GLY A 174 -0.82 2.84 -5.38
CA GLY A 174 -1.59 2.36 -4.21
C GLY A 174 -0.91 2.57 -2.85
N LEU A 175 0.37 2.91 -2.81
CA LEU A 175 1.15 3.04 -1.56
C LEU A 175 0.64 4.15 -0.63
N PRO A 176 0.29 5.36 -1.12
CA PRO A 176 -0.27 6.41 -0.26
C PRO A 176 -1.61 5.98 0.34
N GLY A 177 -2.47 5.32 -0.45
CA GLY A 177 -3.79 4.87 -0.01
C GLY A 177 -3.76 3.71 0.98
N ALA A 178 -2.79 2.81 0.89
CA ALA A 178 -2.60 1.73 1.86
C ALA A 178 -2.11 2.24 3.22
N LEU A 179 -1.21 3.24 3.22
CA LEU A 179 -0.76 3.92 4.43
C LEU A 179 -1.88 4.77 5.05
N GLU A 180 -2.66 5.49 4.24
CA GLU A 180 -3.86 6.21 4.71
C GLU A 180 -4.91 5.26 5.30
N ALA A 181 -5.18 4.12 4.66
CA ALA A 181 -6.14 3.14 5.17
C ALA A 181 -5.70 2.54 6.52
N GLY A 182 -4.41 2.27 6.70
CA GLY A 182 -3.87 1.79 7.97
C GLY A 182 -3.92 2.83 9.10
N VAL A 183 -3.58 4.08 8.79
CA VAL A 183 -3.63 5.19 9.76
C VAL A 183 -5.08 5.54 10.12
N THR A 184 -5.97 5.61 9.12
CA THR A 184 -7.39 5.89 9.35
C THR A 184 -8.08 4.79 10.16
N ALA A 185 -7.76 3.51 9.94
CA ALA A 185 -8.27 2.41 10.77
C ALA A 185 -7.78 2.50 12.23
N ALA A 186 -6.53 2.92 12.46
CA ALA A 186 -5.98 3.07 13.80
C ALA A 186 -6.54 4.28 14.58
N THR A 187 -7.04 5.31 13.89
CA THR A 187 -7.58 6.54 14.51
C THR A 187 -9.10 6.69 14.36
N ALA A 188 -9.78 5.75 13.69
CA ALA A 188 -11.20 5.85 13.35
C ALA A 188 -12.10 5.91 14.59
N ASN A 189 -13.13 6.75 14.50
CA ASN A 189 -14.30 6.66 15.36
C ASN A 189 -15.33 5.70 14.72
N PHE A 190 -15.96 4.87 15.54
CA PHE A 190 -17.08 4.01 15.16
C PHE A 190 -18.39 4.60 15.67
N GLY A 191 -19.20 5.14 14.76
CA GLY A 191 -20.50 5.76 15.05
C GLY A 191 -20.55 7.24 14.67
N LEU A 192 -21.67 7.90 14.92
CA LEU A 192 -21.98 9.23 14.35
C LEU A 192 -21.55 10.38 15.28
N ALA A 193 -21.18 11.52 14.68
CA ALA A 193 -20.95 12.78 15.38
C ALA A 193 -19.89 12.74 16.51
N ASN A 194 -18.86 11.90 16.38
CA ASN A 194 -17.71 11.91 17.29
C ASN A 194 -16.67 12.94 16.86
N VAL A 195 -16.11 13.68 17.82
CA VAL A 195 -15.00 14.64 17.66
C VAL A 195 -13.82 14.13 18.47
N GLY A 196 -12.69 13.81 17.81
CA GLY A 196 -11.53 13.14 18.41
C GLY A 196 -11.22 11.82 17.71
N PHE A 197 -10.51 10.91 18.37
CA PHE A 197 -10.04 9.64 17.81
C PHE A 197 -10.46 8.42 18.63
N ARG A 198 -10.63 7.27 17.95
CA ARG A 198 -10.84 5.95 18.58
C ARG A 198 -12.04 5.86 19.53
N ASN A 199 -13.11 6.62 19.25
CA ASN A 199 -14.36 6.52 19.99
C ASN A 199 -15.25 5.42 19.40
N PHE A 200 -15.90 4.61 20.25
CA PHE A 200 -16.89 3.61 19.87
C PHE A 200 -18.26 4.00 20.43
N GLY A 201 -19.18 4.43 19.59
CA GLY A 201 -20.49 4.98 19.95
C GLY A 201 -20.74 6.32 19.24
N SER A 202 -21.66 7.15 19.73
CA SER A 202 -22.03 8.40 19.02
C SER A 202 -21.97 9.64 19.90
N GLY A 203 -21.67 10.79 19.31
CA GLY A 203 -21.73 12.09 19.97
C GLY A 203 -20.65 12.32 21.03
N ASN A 204 -19.51 11.64 20.95
CA ASN A 204 -18.41 11.84 21.90
C ASN A 204 -17.51 13.01 21.48
N ILE A 205 -17.01 13.79 22.45
CA ILE A 205 -16.00 14.84 22.27
C ILE A 205 -14.78 14.47 23.12
N GLY A 206 -13.66 14.11 22.49
CA GLY A 206 -12.46 13.57 23.13
C GLY A 206 -12.07 12.22 22.54
N ASP A 207 -11.10 11.53 23.16
CA ASP A 207 -10.52 10.31 22.60
C ASP A 207 -10.83 9.06 23.41
N TYR A 208 -10.79 7.88 22.77
CA TYR A 208 -10.87 6.57 23.43
C TYR A 208 -12.15 6.29 24.24
N ASN A 209 -13.28 6.93 23.93
CA ASN A 209 -14.54 6.68 24.63
C ASN A 209 -15.24 5.43 24.09
N ILE A 210 -15.82 4.61 24.96
CA ILE A 210 -16.72 3.51 24.61
C ILE A 210 -18.11 3.86 25.17
N GLY A 211 -19.09 4.09 24.31
CA GLY A 211 -20.42 4.59 24.66
C GLY A 211 -20.72 5.91 23.96
N SER A 212 -21.75 6.63 24.42
CA SER A 212 -22.28 7.78 23.69
C SER A 212 -22.35 9.05 24.54
N GLY A 213 -22.21 10.21 23.90
CA GLY A 213 -22.43 11.51 24.53
C GLY A 213 -21.40 11.87 25.62
N ASN A 214 -20.19 11.32 25.57
CA ASN A 214 -19.15 11.66 26.53
C ASN A 214 -18.41 12.94 26.11
N ILE A 215 -18.03 13.78 27.08
CA ILE A 215 -17.15 14.93 26.89
C ILE A 215 -15.89 14.68 27.73
N GLY A 216 -14.74 14.51 27.08
CA GLY A 216 -13.48 14.06 27.67
C GLY A 216 -13.06 12.70 27.12
N SER A 217 -12.03 12.09 27.70
CA SER A 217 -11.33 10.94 27.12
C SER A 217 -11.34 9.70 28.01
N ALA A 218 -11.17 8.53 27.38
CA ALA A 218 -11.07 7.23 28.05
C ALA A 218 -12.27 6.88 28.96
N ASN A 219 -13.47 7.37 28.63
CA ASN A 219 -14.68 7.00 29.36
C ASN A 219 -15.29 5.69 28.81
N VAL A 220 -15.83 4.86 29.69
CA VAL A 220 -16.59 3.65 29.34
C VAL A 220 -18.01 3.80 29.87
N GLY A 221 -19.00 3.81 29.00
CA GLY A 221 -20.40 4.16 29.29
C GLY A 221 -20.79 5.50 28.66
N SER A 222 -21.90 6.10 29.09
CA SER A 222 -22.52 7.22 28.36
C SER A 222 -22.76 8.46 29.22
N GLY A 223 -22.70 9.63 28.59
CA GLY A 223 -23.03 10.92 29.22
C GLY A 223 -22.05 11.36 30.31
N ASN A 224 -20.80 10.88 30.28
CA ASN A 224 -19.79 11.29 31.24
C ASN A 224 -19.13 12.60 30.80
N VAL A 225 -18.81 13.48 31.76
CA VAL A 225 -18.06 14.71 31.55
C VAL A 225 -16.76 14.63 32.35
N GLY A 226 -15.62 14.63 31.66
CA GLY A 226 -14.27 14.43 32.19
C GLY A 226 -13.61 13.16 31.66
N ASN A 227 -12.60 12.65 32.37
CA ASN A 227 -11.74 11.58 31.87
C ASN A 227 -11.76 10.32 32.74
N GLY A 228 -11.62 9.16 32.11
CA GLY A 228 -11.43 7.88 32.81
C GLY A 228 -12.65 7.39 33.58
N ASN A 229 -13.84 7.93 33.32
CA ASN A 229 -15.05 7.53 34.04
C ASN A 229 -15.62 6.22 33.47
N ILE A 230 -16.09 5.33 34.35
CA ILE A 230 -16.76 4.08 34.00
C ILE A 230 -18.20 4.14 34.50
N GLY A 231 -19.18 3.95 33.62
CA GLY A 231 -20.61 4.03 33.92
C GLY A 231 -21.27 5.24 33.27
N PHE A 232 -22.28 5.81 33.91
CA PHE A 232 -23.19 6.76 33.25
C PHE A 232 -23.36 8.06 34.01
N GLY A 233 -23.34 9.18 33.29
CA GLY A 233 -23.69 10.49 33.85
C GLY A 233 -22.73 10.99 34.93
N ASN A 234 -21.48 10.52 34.95
CA ASN A 234 -20.49 11.02 35.90
C ASN A 234 -19.96 12.38 35.43
N ALA A 235 -19.92 13.37 36.32
CA ALA A 235 -19.48 14.72 35.98
C ALA A 235 -18.79 15.38 37.18
N GLY A 236 -18.05 16.45 36.93
CA GLY A 236 -17.59 17.34 37.99
C GLY A 236 -18.74 18.24 38.50
N PRO A 237 -18.54 18.93 39.64
CA PRO A 237 -19.48 19.94 40.11
C PRO A 237 -19.76 20.98 39.02
N ALA A 238 -21.02 21.40 38.88
CA ALA A 238 -21.45 22.31 37.82
C ALA A 238 -21.12 21.82 36.39
N LEU A 239 -21.20 20.50 36.16
CA LEU A 239 -20.97 19.86 34.86
C LEU A 239 -19.54 20.08 34.33
N THR A 240 -18.57 20.19 35.24
CA THR A 240 -17.13 20.26 34.91
C THR A 240 -16.55 18.85 34.72
N ALA A 241 -15.25 18.73 34.51
CA ALA A 241 -14.59 17.44 34.33
C ALA A 241 -14.51 16.63 35.64
N ALA A 242 -15.10 15.44 35.64
CA ALA A 242 -14.83 14.38 36.62
C ALA A 242 -13.65 13.52 36.20
N LEU A 243 -12.91 13.00 37.18
CA LEU A 243 -11.86 12.01 36.94
C LEU A 243 -12.21 10.70 37.63
N ASN A 244 -12.11 9.60 36.89
CA ASN A 244 -12.10 8.23 37.41
C ASN A 244 -13.30 7.85 38.31
N ASN A 245 -14.47 8.42 38.06
CA ASN A 245 -15.68 7.94 38.74
C ASN A 245 -16.10 6.60 38.15
N ILE A 246 -16.53 5.67 39.01
CA ILE A 246 -17.06 4.37 38.63
C ILE A 246 -18.51 4.27 39.12
N GLY A 247 -19.46 4.08 38.22
CA GLY A 247 -20.88 3.92 38.52
C GLY A 247 -21.75 5.02 37.89
N PHE A 248 -22.78 5.46 38.60
CA PHE A 248 -23.88 6.23 38.02
C PHE A 248 -24.08 7.58 38.69
N GLY A 249 -24.05 8.66 37.92
CA GLY A 249 -24.45 9.99 38.39
C GLY A 249 -23.56 10.56 39.48
N ASN A 250 -22.27 10.15 39.56
CA ASN A 250 -21.38 10.72 40.56
C ASN A 250 -20.94 12.13 40.14
N THR A 251 -20.99 13.06 41.08
CA THR A 251 -20.54 14.45 40.94
C THR A 251 -19.21 14.65 41.70
N GLY A 252 -18.11 14.97 41.02
CA GLY A 252 -16.77 15.07 41.60
C GLY A 252 -15.80 14.06 41.02
N SER A 253 -14.85 13.51 41.78
CA SER A 253 -13.80 12.60 41.25
C SER A 253 -13.52 11.40 42.15
N ASN A 254 -13.07 10.30 41.55
CA ASN A 254 -12.70 9.05 42.22
C ASN A 254 -13.82 8.43 43.08
N ASN A 255 -15.08 8.72 42.78
CA ASN A 255 -16.22 8.12 43.46
C ASN A 255 -16.54 6.75 42.86
N ILE A 256 -16.91 5.79 43.70
CA ILE A 256 -17.36 4.45 43.29
C ILE A 256 -18.79 4.23 43.81
N GLY A 257 -19.76 4.10 42.92
CA GLY A 257 -21.15 3.81 43.26
C GLY A 257 -22.14 4.75 42.58
N ILE A 258 -23.20 5.16 43.28
CA ILE A 258 -24.32 5.89 42.67
C ILE A 258 -24.58 7.21 43.39
N GLY A 259 -24.64 8.30 42.63
CA GLY A 259 -25.10 9.60 43.12
C GLY A 259 -24.23 10.22 44.21
N ASN A 260 -22.95 9.86 44.30
CA ASN A 260 -22.06 10.48 45.28
C ASN A 260 -21.64 11.87 44.81
N THR A 261 -21.62 12.84 45.72
CA THR A 261 -21.18 14.22 45.48
C THR A 261 -19.95 14.52 46.34
N GLY A 262 -18.86 14.96 45.71
CA GLY A 262 -17.55 15.16 46.35
C GLY A 262 -16.52 14.18 45.77
N SER A 263 -15.49 13.84 46.53
CA SER A 263 -14.38 13.01 46.04
C SER A 263 -14.12 11.78 46.89
N ASN A 264 -13.64 10.70 46.27
CA ASN A 264 -13.23 9.47 46.94
C ASN A 264 -14.34 8.78 47.76
N ASN A 265 -15.61 9.01 47.43
CA ASN A 265 -16.71 8.34 48.11
C ASN A 265 -16.97 6.95 47.52
N ILE A 266 -17.32 5.99 48.36
CA ILE A 266 -17.72 4.64 47.97
C ILE A 266 -19.11 4.34 48.51
N GLY A 267 -20.08 4.11 47.62
CA GLY A 267 -21.44 3.71 47.97
C GLY A 267 -22.52 4.56 47.31
N PHE A 268 -23.58 4.90 48.04
CA PHE A 268 -24.80 5.47 47.44
C PHE A 268 -25.18 6.80 48.09
N GLY A 269 -25.26 7.88 47.30
CA GLY A 269 -25.81 9.16 47.75
C GLY A 269 -25.00 9.83 48.87
N ASN A 270 -23.68 9.62 48.93
CA ASN A 270 -22.83 10.30 49.91
C ASN A 270 -22.47 11.72 49.43
N THR A 271 -22.46 12.68 50.33
CA THR A 271 -22.07 14.09 50.10
C THR A 271 -20.90 14.46 50.99
N GLY A 272 -19.83 14.98 50.38
CA GLY A 272 -18.55 15.32 51.01
C GLY A 272 -17.44 14.39 50.53
N ASP A 273 -16.32 14.26 51.25
CA ASP A 273 -15.14 13.54 50.76
C ASP A 273 -14.79 12.29 51.58
N GLY A 274 -14.38 11.22 50.89
CA GLY A 274 -13.83 10.02 51.53
C GLY A 274 -14.84 9.19 52.32
N ASN A 275 -16.14 9.31 52.03
CA ASN A 275 -17.18 8.56 52.74
C ASN A 275 -17.33 7.14 52.19
N ARG A 276 -17.62 6.16 53.05
CA ARG A 276 -17.91 4.77 52.65
C ARG A 276 -19.25 4.32 53.23
N GLY A 277 -20.31 4.33 52.43
CA GLY A 277 -21.64 4.02 52.94
C GLY A 277 -22.80 4.49 52.09
N ILE A 278 -23.94 4.69 52.73
CA ILE A 278 -25.18 5.09 52.07
C ILE A 278 -25.69 6.38 52.73
N GLY A 279 -25.92 7.44 51.96
CA GLY A 279 -26.58 8.67 52.42
C GLY A 279 -25.78 9.51 53.42
N LEU A 280 -24.45 9.38 53.45
CA LEU A 280 -23.61 10.12 54.40
C LEU A 280 -23.49 11.60 53.99
N ASN A 281 -23.49 12.51 54.97
CA ASN A 281 -23.22 13.94 54.74
C ASN A 281 -22.11 14.38 55.70
N GLY A 282 -20.95 14.73 55.15
CA GLY A 282 -19.72 15.02 55.89
C GLY A 282 -18.50 14.43 55.18
N SER A 283 -17.35 14.38 55.84
CA SER A 283 -16.14 13.78 55.26
C SER A 283 -15.55 12.70 56.16
N GLY A 284 -15.00 11.66 55.54
CA GLY A 284 -14.38 10.52 56.22
C GLY A 284 -15.36 9.65 57.02
N LEU A 285 -16.65 9.67 56.70
CA LEU A 285 -17.66 8.89 57.42
C LEU A 285 -17.78 7.47 56.86
N SER A 286 -18.15 6.51 57.71
CA SER A 286 -18.51 5.16 57.26
C SER A 286 -19.80 4.66 57.91
N GLY A 287 -20.70 4.07 57.12
CA GLY A 287 -21.97 3.50 57.60
C GLY A 287 -23.21 3.96 56.85
N PHE A 288 -24.31 4.21 57.57
CA PHE A 288 -25.59 4.65 57.01
C PHE A 288 -25.93 6.09 57.45
N GLY A 289 -26.47 6.84 56.50
CA GLY A 289 -26.83 8.25 56.59
C GLY A 289 -27.89 8.54 57.64
N GLY A 290 -27.75 9.68 58.31
CA GLY A 290 -28.63 10.11 59.40
C GLY A 290 -28.38 9.41 60.73
N TRP A 291 -27.51 8.40 60.77
CA TRP A 291 -27.19 7.69 62.01
C TRP A 291 -25.84 8.13 62.59
N ASN A 292 -24.94 8.83 61.88
CA ASN A 292 -23.73 9.41 62.49
C ASN A 292 -23.66 10.93 62.26
N SER A 293 -23.11 11.68 63.21
CA SER A 293 -22.84 13.13 63.11
C SER A 293 -21.38 13.46 63.50
N GLY A 294 -20.74 14.44 62.85
CA GLY A 294 -19.33 14.79 63.07
C GLY A 294 -18.37 14.25 61.98
N THR A 295 -17.12 13.94 62.29
CA THR A 295 -16.06 13.63 61.29
C THR A 295 -15.33 12.32 61.63
N GLY A 296 -15.02 11.47 60.64
CA GLY A 296 -14.20 10.27 60.90
C GLY A 296 -14.89 9.11 61.65
N ASN A 297 -16.20 9.14 61.88
CA ASN A 297 -16.89 8.09 62.64
C ASN A 297 -17.20 6.84 61.79
N VAL A 298 -17.07 5.65 62.39
CA VAL A 298 -17.36 4.32 61.81
C VAL A 298 -18.40 3.59 62.65
N GLY A 299 -19.58 3.30 62.08
CA GLY A 299 -20.64 2.52 62.76
C GLY A 299 -22.02 3.16 62.68
N LEU A 300 -22.79 3.19 63.78
CA LEU A 300 -24.16 3.75 63.84
C LEU A 300 -24.36 4.58 65.11
N PHE A 301 -25.13 5.65 65.06
CA PHE A 301 -25.47 6.52 66.22
C PHE A 301 -24.29 7.25 66.87
N ASN A 302 -23.15 7.40 66.20
CA ASN A 302 -21.98 8.11 66.74
C ASN A 302 -22.06 9.63 66.51
N SER A 303 -21.57 10.42 67.47
CA SER A 303 -21.46 11.89 67.39
C SER A 303 -20.05 12.38 67.75
N GLY A 304 -19.47 13.31 67.00
CA GLY A 304 -18.13 13.85 67.27
C GLY A 304 -17.05 13.35 66.31
N THR A 305 -15.81 13.12 66.75
CA THR A 305 -14.66 12.85 65.88
C THR A 305 -14.05 11.47 66.11
N ASN A 306 -13.81 10.71 65.02
CA ASN A 306 -13.08 9.43 64.97
C ASN A 306 -13.71 8.21 65.67
N ASN A 307 -14.95 8.30 66.17
CA ASN A 307 -15.56 7.24 66.96
C ASN A 307 -15.82 5.95 66.15
N ILE A 308 -15.47 4.80 66.72
CA ILE A 308 -15.74 3.46 66.16
C ILE A 308 -16.73 2.70 67.05
N GLY A 309 -17.89 2.29 66.51
CA GLY A 309 -18.87 1.47 67.24
C GLY A 309 -20.32 1.97 67.13
N ILE A 310 -21.12 1.78 68.18
CA ILE A 310 -22.53 2.19 68.22
C ILE A 310 -22.77 3.17 69.37
N GLY A 311 -23.29 4.36 69.08
CA GLY A 311 -23.76 5.30 70.10
C GLY A 311 -22.67 6.10 70.83
N ASN A 312 -21.46 6.20 70.28
CA ASN A 312 -20.36 6.92 70.92
C ASN A 312 -20.51 8.45 70.76
N SER A 313 -19.98 9.22 71.71
CA SER A 313 -19.94 10.68 71.63
C SER A 313 -18.57 11.23 72.01
N GLY A 314 -18.14 12.32 71.35
CA GLY A 314 -16.87 12.99 71.67
C GLY A 314 -15.77 12.71 70.64
N THR A 315 -14.50 12.79 71.08
CA THR A 315 -13.33 12.49 70.24
C THR A 315 -12.68 11.20 70.71
N GLY A 316 -12.55 10.20 69.84
CA GLY A 316 -11.98 8.90 70.19
C GLY A 316 -11.74 8.04 68.97
#